data_AF-A0A916I4V0-F1
#
_entry.id   AF-A0A916I4V0-F1
#
_cell.length_a   1.000
_cell.length_b   1.000
_cell.length_c   1.000
_cell.angle_alpha   90.00
_cell.angle_beta   90.00
_cell.angle_gamma   90.00
#
_symmetry.space_group_name_H-M   'P 1'
#
loop_
_entity.id
_entity.type
_entity.pdbx_description
1 polymer ?
#
loop_
_entity_poly.entity_id
_entity_poly.type
_entity_poly.pdbx_seq_one_letter_code
_entity_poly.pdbx_strand_id
1 'polypeptide(L)'
;FFKQFTDAGYTAESLPTLSVSIAEEEVASIGVEYLEGHLVAWNYYQTVDTPENTTFVAAFKAKYGENRVTSDPMEAGYFGVYLWAAAVEKAGSVEVDAVKAAAGGITFAAPEGTVTIDGDNQHTYKTVRIGIVREDGLIDTVWATEAPVKPDPYLCTYEWAAALPKPEGGCK
;
A
#
# COMPACT_ATOMS: atom_id res chain seq x y z
N PHE A 1 -9.25 -12.66 15.36
CA PHE A 1 -7.90 -13.25 15.50
C PHE A 1 -7.17 -12.61 16.68
N PHE A 2 -6.75 -11.35 16.59
CA PHE A 2 -5.91 -10.67 17.61
C PHE A 2 -6.46 -10.75 19.04
N LYS A 3 -7.75 -10.53 19.24
CA LYS A 3 -8.37 -10.74 20.56
C LYS A 3 -8.14 -12.14 21.14
N GLN A 4 -8.38 -13.20 20.35
CA GLN A 4 -8.16 -14.58 20.79
C GLN A 4 -6.66 -14.91 20.95
N PHE A 5 -5.81 -14.25 20.17
CA PHE A 5 -4.36 -14.38 20.28
C PHE A 5 -3.87 -13.84 21.62
N THR A 6 -4.34 -12.66 22.02
CA THR A 6 -4.10 -12.07 23.34
C THR A 6 -4.74 -12.89 24.47
N ASP A 7 -5.99 -13.37 24.30
CA ASP A 7 -6.66 -14.23 25.28
C ASP A 7 -5.90 -15.55 25.54
N ALA A 8 -5.15 -16.03 24.54
CA ALA A 8 -4.26 -17.20 24.66
C ALA A 8 -2.92 -16.88 25.36
N GLY A 9 -2.70 -15.63 25.78
CA GLY A 9 -1.51 -15.18 26.50
C GLY A 9 -0.35 -14.72 25.61
N TYR A 10 -0.57 -14.57 24.30
CA TYR A 10 0.46 -14.07 23.38
C TYR A 10 0.40 -12.56 23.23
N THR A 11 1.56 -11.96 23.00
CA THR A 11 1.79 -10.52 22.85
C THR A 11 2.77 -10.26 21.71
N ALA A 12 2.90 -9.01 21.26
CA ALA A 12 3.94 -8.63 20.30
C ALA A 12 5.36 -8.98 20.77
N GLU A 13 5.64 -8.93 22.07
CA GLU A 13 6.94 -9.28 22.64
C GLU A 13 7.21 -10.79 22.66
N SER A 14 6.18 -11.59 22.97
CA SER A 14 6.34 -13.05 23.12
C SER A 14 6.20 -13.80 21.81
N LEU A 15 5.30 -13.35 20.93
CA LEU A 15 5.06 -13.93 19.62
C LEU A 15 4.60 -12.82 18.65
N PRO A 16 5.52 -12.07 18.04
CA PRO A 16 5.17 -11.00 17.12
C PRO A 16 4.43 -11.57 15.91
N THR A 17 3.46 -10.82 15.43
CA THR A 17 2.76 -11.11 14.16
C THR A 17 3.11 -10.04 13.15
N LEU A 18 3.16 -10.43 11.87
CA LEU A 18 3.21 -9.51 10.76
C LEU A 18 1.95 -9.67 9.92
N SER A 19 1.16 -8.61 9.81
CA SER A 19 -0.06 -8.59 9.00
C SER A 19 0.18 -7.89 7.66
N VAL A 20 -0.42 -8.42 6.60
CA VAL A 20 -0.46 -7.81 5.26
C VAL A 20 -1.83 -7.22 4.92
N SER A 21 -2.69 -7.04 5.93
CA SER A 21 -4.09 -6.64 5.74
C SER A 21 -4.66 -5.76 6.85
N ILE A 22 -3.84 -5.32 7.82
CA ILE A 22 -4.28 -4.43 8.91
C ILE A 22 -3.71 -3.04 8.64
N ALA A 23 -4.58 -2.06 8.46
CA ALA A 23 -4.23 -0.64 8.41
C ALA A 23 -4.86 0.11 9.60
N GLU A 24 -4.68 1.44 9.68
CA GLU A 24 -5.11 2.25 10.81
C GLU A 24 -6.63 2.17 11.08
N GLU A 25 -7.46 2.00 10.05
CA GLU A 25 -8.92 1.76 10.23
C GLU A 25 -9.21 0.40 10.91
N GLU A 26 -8.46 -0.66 10.57
CA GLU A 26 -8.59 -1.95 11.25
C GLU A 26 -8.06 -1.88 12.68
N VAL A 27 -6.98 -1.14 12.94
CA VAL A 27 -6.47 -0.93 14.30
C VAL A 27 -7.54 -0.28 15.18
N ALA A 28 -8.17 0.79 14.68
CA ALA A 28 -9.23 1.49 15.39
C ALA A 28 -10.47 0.61 15.65
N SER A 29 -10.80 -0.31 14.74
CA SER A 29 -11.98 -1.18 14.87
C SER A 29 -11.74 -2.44 15.70
N ILE A 30 -10.52 -3.00 15.68
CA ILE A 30 -10.15 -4.19 16.46
C ILE A 30 -9.83 -3.81 17.91
N GLY A 31 -9.22 -2.65 18.13
CA GLY A 31 -8.71 -2.19 19.41
C GLY A 31 -7.18 -2.18 19.42
N VAL A 32 -6.61 -1.02 19.76
CA VAL A 32 -5.16 -0.81 19.81
C VAL A 32 -4.49 -1.73 20.84
N GLU A 33 -5.19 -2.05 21.93
CA GLU A 33 -4.69 -2.92 22.99
C GLU A 33 -4.37 -4.35 22.53
N TYR A 34 -4.91 -4.79 21.38
CA TYR A 34 -4.62 -6.10 20.80
C TYR A 34 -3.58 -6.06 19.69
N LEU A 35 -3.17 -4.87 19.26
CA LEU A 35 -2.37 -4.66 18.05
C LEU A 35 -1.10 -3.85 18.30
N GLU A 36 -1.01 -3.08 19.39
CA GLU A 36 0.18 -2.34 19.77
C GLU A 36 1.43 -3.23 19.72
N GLY A 37 2.49 -2.74 19.09
CA GLY A 37 3.75 -3.44 18.92
C GLY A 37 3.75 -4.54 17.85
N HIS A 38 2.60 -4.97 17.34
CA HIS A 38 2.55 -5.90 16.21
C HIS A 38 2.99 -5.21 14.91
N LEU A 39 3.52 -6.01 13.99
CA LEU A 39 4.03 -5.53 12.71
C LEU A 39 2.96 -5.59 11.63
N VAL A 40 3.05 -4.66 10.69
CA VAL A 40 2.27 -4.63 9.46
C VAL A 40 3.17 -4.40 8.26
N ALA A 41 2.77 -4.88 7.08
CA ALA A 41 3.47 -4.67 5.84
C ALA A 41 2.52 -4.07 4.80
N TRP A 42 2.85 -2.87 4.35
CA TRP A 42 2.07 -2.09 3.38
C TRP A 42 2.99 -1.22 2.53
N ASN A 43 2.43 -0.48 1.59
CA ASN A 43 3.17 0.55 0.88
C ASN A 43 2.92 1.94 1.47
N TYR A 44 1.82 2.17 2.17
CA TYR A 44 1.49 3.46 2.76
C TYR A 44 1.05 3.33 4.23
N TYR A 45 1.44 4.33 5.04
CA TYR A 45 0.88 4.60 6.36
C TYR A 45 0.55 6.09 6.43
N GLN A 46 -0.46 6.46 7.23
CA GLN A 46 -0.84 7.85 7.46
C GLN A 46 0.33 8.71 7.97
N THR A 47 1.31 8.09 8.62
CA THR A 47 2.49 8.73 9.23
C THR A 47 3.64 8.99 8.25
N VAL A 48 3.52 8.58 6.97
CA VAL A 48 4.57 8.80 5.96
C VAL A 48 4.88 10.30 5.84
N ASP A 49 6.16 10.67 5.99
CA ASP A 49 6.59 12.06 5.99
C ASP A 49 6.86 12.58 4.57
N THR A 50 5.79 12.99 3.88
CA THR A 50 5.85 13.67 2.57
C THR A 50 4.91 14.88 2.54
N PRO A 51 5.23 15.91 1.72
CA PRO A 51 4.32 17.04 1.48
C PRO A 51 2.96 16.60 0.92
N GLU A 52 2.95 15.61 0.02
CA GLU A 52 1.75 15.04 -0.58
C GLU A 52 0.88 14.36 0.47
N ASN A 53 1.49 13.59 1.38
CA ASN A 53 0.75 12.93 2.46
C ASN A 53 0.18 13.93 3.46
N THR A 54 0.97 14.94 3.85
CA THR A 54 0.48 16.01 4.74
C THR A 54 -0.78 16.66 4.18
N THR A 55 -0.78 16.94 2.87
CA THR A 55 -1.93 17.51 2.16
C THR A 55 -3.11 16.53 2.12
N PHE A 56 -2.86 15.27 1.78
CA PHE A 56 -3.87 14.22 1.68
C PHE A 56 -4.58 13.97 3.02
N VAL A 57 -3.83 13.81 4.10
CA VAL A 57 -4.37 13.57 5.45
C VAL A 57 -5.17 14.78 5.93
N ALA A 58 -4.68 15.99 5.72
CA ALA A 58 -5.41 17.22 6.08
C ALA A 58 -6.73 17.33 5.31
N ALA A 59 -6.73 17.10 4.00
CA ALA A 59 -7.95 17.13 3.18
C ALA A 59 -8.94 16.03 3.59
N PHE A 60 -8.44 14.84 3.90
CA PHE A 60 -9.26 13.72 4.36
C PHE A 60 -9.95 14.04 5.70
N LYS A 61 -9.18 14.50 6.70
CA LYS A 61 -9.70 14.89 8.01
C LYS A 61 -10.68 16.05 7.95
N ALA A 62 -10.39 17.07 7.14
CA ALA A 62 -11.32 18.19 6.93
C ALA A 62 -12.67 17.73 6.35
N LYS A 63 -12.69 16.68 5.52
CA LYS A 63 -13.91 16.18 4.88
C LYS A 63 -14.67 15.17 5.75
N TYR A 64 -13.97 14.28 6.44
CA TYR A 64 -14.59 13.13 7.12
C TYR A 64 -14.51 13.19 8.65
N GLY A 65 -13.73 14.12 9.20
CA GLY A 65 -13.58 14.38 10.63
C GLY A 65 -12.14 14.20 11.13
N GLU A 66 -11.74 15.03 12.10
CA GLU A 66 -10.37 15.09 12.64
C GLU A 66 -9.86 13.78 13.27
N ASN A 67 -10.78 12.98 13.81
CA ASN A 67 -10.48 11.69 14.44
C ASN A 67 -10.48 10.52 13.45
N ARG A 68 -10.73 10.76 12.15
CA ARG A 68 -10.68 9.72 11.12
C ARG A 68 -9.23 9.49 10.71
N VAL A 69 -8.94 8.26 10.27
CA VAL A 69 -7.63 7.85 9.79
C VAL A 69 -7.69 7.45 8.31
N THR A 70 -6.55 7.49 7.62
CA THR A 70 -6.38 6.96 6.26
C THR A 70 -5.82 5.54 6.31
N SER A 71 -5.74 4.88 5.16
CA SER A 71 -5.14 3.54 5.02
C SER A 71 -4.54 3.36 3.63
N ASP A 72 -3.69 2.35 3.46
CA ASP A 72 -3.07 2.00 2.18
C ASP A 72 -4.10 1.78 1.04
N PRO A 73 -5.19 1.00 1.23
CA PRO A 73 -6.18 0.84 0.16
C PRO A 73 -6.90 2.14 -0.22
N MET A 74 -7.10 3.06 0.74
CA MET A 74 -7.71 4.37 0.47
C MET A 74 -6.76 5.26 -0.34
N GLU A 75 -5.47 5.25 -0.01
CA GLU A 75 -4.43 5.95 -0.73
C GLU A 75 -4.25 5.40 -2.16
N ALA A 76 -4.28 4.06 -2.30
CA ALA A 76 -4.23 3.40 -3.60
C ALA A 76 -5.43 3.74 -4.48
N GLY A 77 -6.63 3.79 -3.89
CA GLY A 77 -7.83 4.28 -4.56
C GLY A 77 -7.72 5.75 -4.98
N TYR A 78 -7.08 6.59 -4.16
CA TYR A 78 -6.84 8.00 -4.45
C TYR A 78 -5.91 8.17 -5.65
N PHE A 79 -4.68 7.65 -5.61
CA PHE A 79 -3.75 7.83 -6.73
C PHE A 79 -4.20 7.09 -7.99
N GLY A 80 -4.94 5.97 -7.85
CA GLY A 80 -5.42 5.18 -9.00
C GLY A 80 -6.30 5.99 -9.95
N VAL A 81 -7.14 6.90 -9.43
CA VAL A 81 -7.96 7.79 -10.25
C VAL A 81 -7.10 8.79 -11.03
N TYR A 82 -6.05 9.34 -10.41
CA TYR A 82 -5.14 10.27 -11.08
C TYR A 82 -4.29 9.59 -12.16
N LEU A 83 -3.80 8.38 -11.89
CA LEU A 83 -3.10 7.57 -12.89
C LEU A 83 -4.01 7.26 -14.10
N TRP A 84 -5.26 6.88 -13.84
CA TRP A 84 -6.24 6.66 -14.90
C TRP A 84 -6.51 7.94 -15.71
N ALA A 85 -6.71 9.08 -15.04
CA ALA A 85 -6.95 10.36 -15.71
C ALA A 85 -5.76 10.77 -16.59
N ALA A 86 -4.52 10.64 -16.09
CA ALA A 86 -3.32 10.90 -16.87
C ALA A 86 -3.19 9.93 -18.08
N ALA A 87 -3.65 8.69 -17.94
CA ALA A 87 -3.67 7.73 -19.05
C ALA A 87 -4.69 8.10 -20.12
N VAL A 88 -5.87 8.58 -19.73
CA VAL A 88 -6.89 9.12 -20.63
C VAL A 88 -6.37 10.35 -21.37
N GLU A 89 -5.71 11.28 -20.67
CA GLU A 89 -5.11 12.47 -21.28
C GLU A 89 -4.03 12.10 -22.30
N LYS A 90 -3.13 11.17 -21.94
CA LYS A 90 -2.08 10.69 -22.84
C LYS A 90 -2.65 9.94 -24.05
N ALA A 91 -3.74 9.19 -23.88
CA ALA A 91 -4.43 8.49 -24.96
C ALA A 91 -5.25 9.43 -25.87
N GLY A 92 -5.65 10.61 -25.37
CA GLY A 92 -6.63 11.48 -26.03
C GLY A 92 -8.01 10.82 -26.17
N SER A 93 -8.32 9.81 -25.34
CA SER A 93 -9.51 8.98 -25.44
C SER A 93 -9.83 8.29 -24.11
N VAL A 94 -11.11 7.95 -23.90
CA VAL A 94 -11.57 7.10 -22.79
C VAL A 94 -11.76 5.64 -23.19
N GLU A 95 -11.48 5.29 -24.46
CA GLU A 95 -11.58 3.91 -24.94
C GLU A 95 -10.57 2.99 -24.24
N VAL A 96 -11.05 1.86 -23.75
CA VAL A 96 -10.29 0.97 -22.83
C VAL A 96 -8.95 0.56 -23.42
N ASP A 97 -8.92 0.11 -24.67
CA ASP A 97 -7.67 -0.36 -25.30
C ASP A 97 -6.67 0.78 -25.55
N ALA A 98 -7.17 1.98 -25.90
CA ALA A 98 -6.34 3.17 -26.08
C ALA A 98 -5.71 3.61 -24.75
N VAL A 99 -6.50 3.64 -23.67
CA VAL A 99 -6.02 3.97 -22.32
C VAL A 99 -5.01 2.94 -21.83
N LYS A 100 -5.30 1.63 -21.99
CA LYS A 100 -4.38 0.56 -21.61
C LYS A 100 -3.04 0.67 -22.33
N ALA A 101 -3.06 0.94 -23.65
CA ALA A 101 -1.84 1.13 -24.44
C ALA A 101 -1.05 2.38 -24.02
N ALA A 102 -1.73 3.43 -23.54
CA ALA A 102 -1.09 4.66 -23.09
C ALA A 102 -0.56 4.59 -21.64
N ALA A 103 -1.09 3.69 -20.81
CA ALA A 103 -0.89 3.67 -19.36
C ALA A 103 0.57 3.48 -18.92
N GLY A 104 1.37 2.73 -19.68
CA GLY A 104 2.75 2.41 -19.32
C GLY A 104 3.62 3.65 -19.10
N GLY A 105 4.38 3.67 -17.99
CA GLY A 105 5.31 4.73 -17.62
C GLY A 105 4.67 6.00 -17.08
N ILE A 106 3.35 6.04 -16.89
CA ILE A 106 2.68 7.17 -16.24
C ILE A 106 3.06 7.19 -14.77
N THR A 107 3.36 8.39 -14.26
CA THR A 107 3.77 8.62 -12.88
C THR A 107 2.81 9.55 -12.16
N PHE A 108 2.76 9.43 -10.83
CA PHE A 108 2.01 10.34 -9.97
C PHE A 108 2.76 10.52 -8.65
N ALA A 109 2.83 11.75 -8.14
CA ALA A 109 3.34 12.03 -6.80
C ALA A 109 2.24 11.69 -5.77
N ALA A 110 2.20 10.43 -5.34
CA ALA A 110 1.22 9.94 -4.39
C ALA A 110 1.64 10.27 -2.95
N PRO A 111 0.71 10.21 -1.97
CA PRO A 111 1.04 10.32 -0.56
C PRO A 111 2.19 9.39 -0.12
N GLU A 112 2.26 8.17 -0.65
CA GLU A 112 3.34 7.22 -0.34
C GLU A 112 4.69 7.50 -1.00
N GLY A 113 4.77 8.51 -1.87
CA GLY A 113 5.87 8.79 -2.78
C GLY A 113 5.47 8.62 -4.25
N THR A 114 6.42 8.78 -5.17
CA THR A 114 6.11 8.64 -6.61
C THR A 114 5.78 7.19 -6.96
N VAL A 115 4.58 6.99 -7.51
CA VAL A 115 4.15 5.72 -8.11
C VAL A 115 4.28 5.78 -9.62
N THR A 116 4.61 4.65 -10.24
CA THR A 116 4.74 4.53 -11.70
C THR A 116 4.02 3.29 -12.19
N ILE A 117 3.23 3.38 -13.27
CA ILE A 117 2.63 2.21 -13.91
C ILE A 117 3.70 1.47 -14.73
N ASP A 118 3.88 0.20 -14.43
CA ASP A 118 4.69 -0.71 -15.23
C ASP A 118 4.03 -0.98 -16.58
N GLY A 119 4.80 -0.79 -17.66
CA GLY A 119 4.30 -0.94 -19.02
C GLY A 119 4.04 -2.38 -19.44
N ASP A 120 4.66 -3.35 -18.78
CA ASP A 120 4.58 -4.76 -19.16
C ASP A 120 3.37 -5.45 -18.52
N ASN A 121 3.04 -5.07 -17.28
CA ASN A 121 2.02 -5.76 -16.47
C ASN A 121 0.96 -4.86 -15.82
N GLN A 122 1.01 -3.54 -16.05
CA GLN A 122 0.05 -2.54 -15.54
C GLN A 122 -0.07 -2.45 -14.00
N HIS A 123 0.81 -3.12 -13.24
CA HIS A 123 0.94 -2.90 -11.79
C HIS A 123 1.80 -1.66 -11.54
N THR A 124 1.90 -1.22 -10.28
CA THR A 124 2.68 -0.04 -9.93
C THR A 124 3.99 -0.37 -9.24
N TYR A 125 5.03 0.42 -9.54
CA TYR A 125 6.22 0.50 -8.71
C TYR A 125 5.84 1.21 -7.42
N LYS A 126 6.05 0.55 -6.27
CA LYS A 126 5.73 1.08 -4.94
C LYS A 126 6.88 0.83 -3.98
N THR A 127 7.11 1.75 -3.05
CA THR A 127 8.00 1.52 -1.91
C THR A 127 7.32 0.56 -0.95
N VAL A 128 8.01 -0.51 -0.53
CA VAL A 128 7.48 -1.46 0.45
C VAL A 128 7.93 -1.03 1.83
N ARG A 129 7.02 -1.04 2.80
CA ARG A 129 7.25 -0.59 4.17
C ARG A 129 6.84 -1.68 5.16
N ILE A 130 7.64 -1.85 6.20
CA ILE A 130 7.27 -2.55 7.42
C ILE A 130 7.00 -1.50 8.48
N GLY A 131 5.84 -1.58 9.09
CA GLY A 131 5.37 -0.67 10.13
C GLY A 131 5.15 -1.38 11.45
N ILE A 132 5.17 -0.61 12.54
CA ILE A 132 4.80 -1.04 13.89
C ILE A 132 3.60 -0.23 14.37
N VAL A 133 2.59 -0.91 14.91
CA VAL A 133 1.42 -0.24 15.48
C VAL A 133 1.80 0.43 16.80
N ARG A 134 1.46 1.72 16.92
CA ARG A 134 1.68 2.55 18.10
C ARG A 134 0.51 2.48 19.07
N GLU A 135 0.74 2.94 20.30
CA GLU A 135 -0.27 3.09 21.35
C GLU A 135 -1.45 4.01 20.99
N ASP A 136 -1.24 4.96 20.05
CA ASP A 136 -2.28 5.87 19.56
C ASP A 136 -3.05 5.33 18.34
N GLY A 137 -2.78 4.09 17.94
CA GLY A 137 -3.43 3.40 16.84
C GLY A 137 -2.91 3.76 15.44
N LEU A 138 -1.95 4.69 15.36
CA LEU A 138 -1.21 4.96 14.12
C LEU A 138 -0.08 3.95 13.94
N ILE A 139 0.52 3.94 12.74
CA ILE A 139 1.56 2.98 12.38
C ILE A 139 2.81 3.75 11.99
N ASP A 140 3.95 3.50 12.64
CA ASP A 140 5.23 4.10 12.25
C ASP A 140 6.03 3.14 11.36
N THR A 141 6.69 3.68 10.33
CA THR A 141 7.61 2.89 9.49
C THR A 141 8.87 2.54 10.28
N VAL A 142 9.19 1.25 10.40
CA VAL A 142 10.44 0.77 11.02
C VAL A 142 11.46 0.28 10.00
N TRP A 143 11.02 -0.03 8.78
CA TRP A 143 11.87 -0.37 7.65
C TRP A 143 11.16 -0.06 6.34
N ALA A 144 11.90 0.33 5.31
CA ALA A 144 11.39 0.51 3.96
C ALA A 144 12.44 0.12 2.92
N THR A 145 12.00 -0.21 1.71
CA THR A 145 12.90 -0.37 0.57
C THR A 145 13.55 0.96 0.21
N GLU A 146 14.82 0.94 -0.22
CA GLU A 146 15.56 2.15 -0.61
C GLU A 146 14.95 2.86 -1.83
N ALA A 147 14.24 2.10 -2.66
CA ALA A 147 13.56 2.57 -3.85
C ALA A 147 12.25 1.80 -4.07
N PRO A 148 11.34 2.32 -4.92
CA PRO A 148 10.17 1.57 -5.36
C PRO A 148 10.54 0.23 -6.02
N VAL A 149 9.84 -0.84 -5.64
CA VAL A 149 10.08 -2.20 -6.13
C VAL A 149 9.34 -2.39 -7.45
N LYS A 150 10.02 -2.98 -8.46
CA LYS A 150 9.37 -3.40 -9.71
C LYS A 150 8.32 -4.47 -9.39
N PRO A 151 7.05 -4.31 -9.83
CA PRO A 151 6.04 -5.32 -9.57
C PRO A 151 6.34 -6.62 -10.35
N ASP A 152 6.32 -7.74 -9.64
CA ASP A 152 6.49 -9.09 -10.18
C ASP A 152 5.29 -9.96 -9.78
N PRO A 153 4.12 -9.76 -10.40
CA PRO A 153 2.88 -10.43 -10.00
C PRO A 153 2.89 -11.95 -10.20
N TYR A 154 3.85 -12.47 -10.96
CA TYR A 154 3.99 -13.91 -11.26
C TYR A 154 5.27 -14.52 -10.66
N LEU A 155 5.96 -13.79 -9.79
CA LEU A 155 7.15 -14.24 -9.07
C LEU A 155 8.23 -14.81 -10.01
N CYS A 156 8.45 -14.12 -11.12
CA CYS A 156 9.39 -14.48 -12.18
C CYS A 156 10.85 -14.28 -11.79
N THR A 157 11.12 -13.35 -10.87
CA THR A 157 12.47 -12.93 -10.48
C THR A 157 13.01 -13.67 -9.25
N TYR A 158 12.18 -14.49 -8.61
CA TYR A 158 12.53 -15.17 -7.37
C TYR A 158 12.91 -16.64 -7.61
N GLU A 159 14.15 -17.00 -7.24
CA GLU A 159 14.66 -18.37 -7.40
C GLU A 159 13.79 -19.41 -6.67
N TRP A 160 13.33 -19.10 -5.46
CA TRP A 160 12.45 -19.99 -4.68
C TRP A 160 11.10 -20.24 -5.35
N ALA A 161 10.68 -19.34 -6.25
CA ALA A 161 9.41 -19.41 -6.97
C ALA A 161 9.55 -20.02 -8.37
N ALA A 162 10.73 -20.56 -8.73
CA ALA A 162 10.99 -21.11 -10.05
C ALA A 162 10.05 -22.26 -10.44
N ALA A 163 9.59 -23.04 -9.46
CA ALA A 163 8.68 -24.17 -9.68
C ALA A 163 7.19 -23.78 -9.77
N LEU A 164 6.84 -22.51 -9.51
CA LEU A 164 5.44 -22.07 -9.54
C LEU A 164 4.97 -21.86 -10.99
N PRO A 165 3.66 -22.06 -11.28
CA PRO A 165 3.09 -21.78 -12.59
C PRO A 165 3.39 -20.35 -13.05
N LYS A 166 3.77 -20.20 -14.33
CA LYS A 166 4.08 -18.92 -14.97
C LYS A 166 2.98 -18.55 -15.97
N PRO A 167 2.78 -17.26 -16.27
CA PRO A 167 1.72 -16.81 -17.17
C PRO A 167 1.94 -17.33 -18.59
N GLU A 168 0.84 -17.50 -19.33
CA GLU A 168 0.89 -17.76 -20.75
C GLU A 168 1.57 -16.59 -21.48
N GLY A 169 2.61 -16.88 -22.26
CA GLY A 169 3.47 -15.85 -22.87
C GLY A 169 4.75 -15.54 -22.09
N GLY A 170 4.98 -16.21 -20.96
CA GLY A 170 6.21 -16.14 -20.19
C GLY A 170 6.31 -14.91 -19.29
N CYS A 171 7.35 -14.91 -18.47
CA CYS A 171 7.73 -13.76 -17.66
C CYS A 171 8.17 -12.61 -18.57
N LYS A 172 7.49 -11.46 -18.47
CA LYS A 172 7.83 -10.22 -19.16
C LYS A 172 8.36 -9.22 -18.13
#